data_AF-A0A973SF43-F1
#
_entry.id   AF-A0A973SF43-F1
#
_cell.length_a   1.000
_cell.length_b   1.000
_cell.length_c   1.000
_cell.angle_alpha   90.00
_cell.angle_beta   90.00
_cell.angle_gamma   90.00
#
_symmetry.space_group_name_H-M   'P 1'
#
loop_
_entity.id
_entity.type
_entity.pdbx_description
1 polymer ?
#
loop_
_entity_poly.entity_id
_entity_poly.type
_entity_poly.pdbx_seq_one_letter_code
_entity_poly.pdbx_strand_id
1 'polypeptide(L)'
;MSVNENTAQAPAVFNEIQTGTARVKRGMAEMLKGGVIMDVVTPDQAKIAEDAGAVAVMALERVPADIRKDGGVARMSDPDMIDG
;
A
#
# COMPACT_ATOMS: atom_id res chain seq x y z
N MET A 1 -52.30 24.59 19.68
CA MET A 1 -52.07 24.74 18.23
C MET A 1 -50.95 25.74 18.08
N SER A 2 -49.71 25.23 18.10
CA SER A 2 -48.50 26.02 17.92
C SER A 2 -47.68 25.24 16.91
N VAL A 3 -47.83 25.62 15.65
CA VAL A 3 -47.05 25.09 14.54
C VAL A 3 -45.59 25.47 14.77
N ASN A 4 -44.74 24.46 14.89
CA ASN A 4 -43.30 24.65 15.05
C ASN A 4 -42.70 24.68 13.65
N GLU A 5 -42.30 25.88 13.19
CA GLU A 5 -41.69 26.13 11.88
C GLU A 5 -40.22 25.71 11.86
N ASN A 6 -39.94 24.42 12.04
CA ASN A 6 -38.61 23.89 11.75
C ASN A 6 -38.60 23.19 10.40
N THR A 7 -38.82 23.99 9.35
CA THR A 7 -38.73 23.57 7.96
C THR A 7 -37.26 23.47 7.56
N ALA A 8 -36.81 22.23 7.34
CA ALA A 8 -35.71 21.86 6.46
C ALA A 8 -34.37 22.60 6.68
N GLN A 9 -33.67 22.27 7.77
CA GLN A 9 -32.22 22.44 7.77
C GLN A 9 -31.61 21.36 6.89
N ALA A 10 -31.21 21.72 5.67
CA ALA A 10 -30.40 20.87 4.80
C ALA A 10 -29.18 20.35 5.59
N PRO A 11 -28.74 19.10 5.40
CA PRO A 11 -27.60 18.60 6.16
C PRO A 11 -26.40 19.49 5.85
N ALA A 12 -25.84 20.12 6.88
CA ALA A 12 -24.59 20.83 6.77
C ALA A 12 -23.56 19.85 6.22
N VAL A 13 -23.05 20.13 5.01
CA VAL A 13 -21.96 19.36 4.43
C VAL A 13 -20.72 19.74 5.23
N PHE A 14 -20.47 19.00 6.31
CA PHE A 14 -19.19 19.08 7.00
C PHE A 14 -18.13 18.61 6.01
N ASN A 15 -17.42 19.56 5.41
CA ASN A 15 -16.27 19.26 4.58
C ASN A 15 -15.11 18.92 5.51
N GLU A 16 -15.17 17.74 6.12
CA GLU A 16 -14.04 17.19 6.87
C GLU A 16 -12.85 17.10 5.92
N ILE A 17 -11.70 17.63 6.33
CA ILE A 17 -10.46 17.47 5.57
C ILE A 17 -10.09 16.00 5.58
N GLN A 18 -10.44 15.29 4.50
CA GLN A 18 -10.11 13.88 4.35
C GLN A 18 -8.66 13.73 3.89
N THR A 19 -7.81 13.18 4.76
CA THR A 19 -6.42 12.83 4.44
C THR A 19 -6.35 11.50 3.68
N GLY A 20 -5.40 11.36 2.74
CA GLY A 20 -5.18 10.08 2.06
C GLY A 20 -6.35 9.64 1.18
N THR A 21 -7.01 10.58 0.49
CA THR A 21 -8.12 10.30 -0.42
C THR A 21 -7.71 9.31 -1.52
N ALA A 22 -8.70 8.66 -2.13
CA ALA A 22 -8.46 7.73 -3.23
C ALA A 22 -7.64 8.35 -4.38
N ARG A 23 -7.80 9.64 -4.65
CA ARG A 23 -7.01 10.37 -5.67
C ARG A 23 -5.53 10.37 -5.32
N VAL A 24 -5.18 10.63 -4.05
CA VAL A 24 -3.78 10.65 -3.58
C VAL A 24 -3.18 9.25 -3.68
N LYS A 25 -3.88 8.22 -3.17
CA LYS A 25 -3.39 6.84 -3.19
C LYS A 25 -3.16 6.32 -4.61
N ARG A 26 -4.06 6.64 -5.54
CA ARG A 26 -3.87 6.31 -6.97
C ARG A 26 -2.69 7.07 -7.55
N GLY A 27 -2.56 8.36 -7.28
CA GLY A 27 -1.42 9.18 -7.73
C GLY A 27 -0.06 8.63 -7.28
N MET A 28 0.02 8.06 -6.07
CA MET A 28 1.24 7.38 -5.61
C MET A 28 1.56 6.13 -6.45
N ALA A 29 0.55 5.31 -6.78
CA ALA A 29 0.75 4.15 -7.64
C ALA A 29 1.13 4.53 -9.09
N GLU A 30 0.65 5.68 -9.58
CA GLU A 30 1.03 6.20 -10.90
C GLU A 30 2.55 6.48 -11.01
N MET A 31 3.22 6.81 -9.91
CA MET A 31 4.67 7.06 -9.89
C MET A 31 5.50 5.80 -10.22
N LEU A 32 4.93 4.61 -10.06
CA LEU A 32 5.62 3.34 -10.32
C LEU A 32 5.40 2.83 -11.75
N LYS A 33 4.65 3.57 -12.58
CA LYS A 33 4.34 3.15 -13.95
C LYS A 33 5.58 3.10 -14.83
N GLY A 34 5.67 2.06 -15.65
CA GLY A 34 6.78 1.84 -16.59
C GLY A 34 8.04 1.25 -15.95
N GLY A 35 8.04 1.00 -14.64
CA GLY A 35 9.12 0.36 -13.92
C GLY A 35 8.90 -1.13 -13.64
N VAL A 36 9.90 -1.74 -13.00
CA VAL A 36 9.86 -3.11 -12.49
C VAL A 36 9.87 -3.08 -10.97
N ILE A 37 9.04 -3.91 -10.33
CA ILE A 37 9.06 -4.18 -8.89
C ILE A 37 9.64 -5.58 -8.70
N MET A 38 10.69 -5.72 -7.88
CA MET A 38 11.38 -7.00 -7.69
C MET A 38 11.16 -7.57 -6.29
N ASP A 39 10.90 -8.88 -6.22
CA ASP A 39 10.88 -9.65 -4.96
C ASP A 39 12.31 -9.81 -4.41
N VAL A 40 12.52 -9.52 -3.13
CA VAL A 40 13.83 -9.62 -2.46
C VAL A 40 13.71 -10.28 -1.09
N VAL A 41 14.71 -11.08 -0.72
CA VAL A 41 14.78 -11.78 0.58
C VAL A 41 15.92 -11.31 1.48
N THR A 42 16.82 -10.47 0.96
CA THR A 42 17.95 -9.91 1.73
C THR A 42 18.24 -8.46 1.35
N PRO A 43 18.89 -7.68 2.24
CA PRO A 43 19.31 -6.30 1.94
C PRO A 43 20.25 -6.21 0.72
N ASP A 44 21.10 -7.21 0.50
CA ASP A 44 22.01 -7.23 -0.66
C ASP A 44 21.25 -7.44 -1.97
N GLN A 45 20.19 -8.25 -1.98
CA GLN A 45 19.30 -8.35 -3.15
C GLN A 45 18.56 -7.03 -3.41
N ALA A 46 18.17 -6.30 -2.36
CA ALA A 46 17.55 -4.99 -2.52
C ALA A 46 18.48 -4.00 -3.22
N LYS A 47 19.78 -3.96 -2.85
CA LYS A 47 20.80 -3.15 -3.53
C LYS A 47 20.97 -3.55 -5.00
N ILE A 48 21.05 -4.86 -5.28
CA ILE A 48 21.18 -5.36 -6.65
C ILE A 48 19.95 -4.98 -7.50
N ALA A 49 18.74 -5.03 -6.91
CA ALA A 49 17.51 -4.64 -7.60
C ALA A 49 17.48 -3.14 -7.92
N GLU A 50 17.92 -2.29 -6.97
CA GLU A 50 18.08 -0.85 -7.18
C GLU A 50 19.09 -0.56 -8.31
N ASP A 51 20.28 -1.18 -8.26
CA ASP A 51 21.31 -1.05 -9.29
C ASP A 51 20.84 -1.53 -10.68
N ALA A 52 19.97 -2.54 -10.72
CA ALA A 52 19.35 -3.05 -11.94
C ALA A 52 18.22 -2.15 -12.49
N GLY A 53 17.85 -1.07 -11.79
CA GLY A 53 16.83 -0.11 -12.20
C GLY A 53 15.40 -0.47 -11.79
N ALA A 54 15.22 -1.27 -10.73
CA ALA A 54 13.89 -1.46 -10.14
C ALA A 54 13.36 -0.15 -9.55
N VAL A 55 12.08 0.15 -9.78
CA VAL A 55 11.44 1.37 -9.22
C VAL A 55 10.97 1.18 -7.78
N ALA A 56 10.82 -0.08 -7.35
CA ALA A 56 10.52 -0.49 -5.99
C ALA A 56 10.92 -1.95 -5.76
N VAL A 57 10.96 -2.38 -4.50
CA VAL A 57 11.18 -3.77 -4.10
C VAL A 57 10.03 -4.30 -3.24
N MET A 58 9.81 -5.62 -3.26
CA MET A 58 8.88 -6.33 -2.40
C MET A 58 9.68 -7.24 -1.44
N ALA A 59 9.77 -6.84 -0.18
CA ALA A 59 10.53 -7.57 0.84
C ALA A 59 9.72 -8.75 1.40
N LEU A 60 10.30 -9.95 1.34
CA LEU A 60 9.64 -11.20 1.70
C LEU A 60 10.63 -12.22 2.25
N GLU A 61 10.22 -13.06 3.20
CA GLU A 61 11.12 -14.07 3.79
C GLU A 61 11.37 -15.26 2.87
N ARG A 62 10.42 -15.53 1.97
CA ARG A 62 10.46 -16.66 1.02
C ARG A 62 9.83 -16.28 -0.30
N VAL A 63 10.55 -16.50 -1.39
CA VAL A 63 10.05 -16.21 -2.75
C VAL A 63 8.86 -17.11 -3.12
N PRO A 64 7.99 -16.68 -4.05
CA PRO A 64 6.83 -17.48 -4.47
C PRO A 64 7.16 -18.89 -4.99
N ALA A 65 8.36 -19.09 -5.54
CA ALA A 65 8.83 -20.40 -5.97
C ALA A 65 9.01 -21.35 -4.78
N ASP A 66 9.63 -20.87 -3.70
CA ASP A 66 9.87 -21.65 -2.49
C ASP A 66 8.58 -21.93 -1.73
N ILE A 67 7.68 -20.93 -1.63
CA ILE A 67 6.35 -21.12 -1.01
C ILE A 67 5.58 -22.25 -1.71
N ARG A 68 5.62 -22.31 -3.04
CA ARG A 68 4.95 -23.36 -3.82
C ARG A 68 5.58 -24.73 -3.63
N LYS A 69 6.90 -24.79 -3.46
CA LYS A 69 7.67 -26.03 -3.28
C LYS A 69 7.48 -26.62 -1.88
N ASP A 70 7.61 -25.78 -0.86
CA ASP A 70 7.59 -26.21 0.54
C ASP A 70 6.16 -26.39 1.07
N GLY A 71 5.20 -25.69 0.47
CA GLY A 71 3.82 -25.65 0.93
C GLY A 71 3.66 -24.96 2.30
N GLY A 72 2.59 -25.32 3.01
CA GLY A 72 2.26 -24.74 4.31
C GLY A 72 1.59 -23.36 4.23
N VAL A 73 1.61 -22.64 5.35
CA VAL A 73 0.93 -21.33 5.47
C VAL A 73 1.93 -20.20 5.23
N ALA A 74 1.64 -19.35 4.25
CA ALA A 74 2.35 -18.09 4.03
C ALA A 74 1.67 -16.96 4.82
N ARG A 75 2.46 -16.16 5.54
CA ARG A 75 2.02 -14.99 6.31
C ARG A 75 2.79 -13.76 5.86
N MET A 76 2.49 -12.61 6.48
CA MET A 76 3.33 -11.41 6.38
C MET A 76 4.73 -11.71 6.94
N SER A 77 5.76 -11.15 6.30
CA SER A 77 7.13 -11.15 6.80
C SER A 77 7.25 -10.44 8.15
N ASP A 78 8.25 -10.81 8.94
CA ASP A 78 8.62 -10.08 10.14
C ASP A 78 8.94 -8.60 9.81
N PRO A 79 8.36 -7.62 10.54
CA PRO A 79 8.71 -6.20 10.39
C PRO A 79 10.20 -5.92 10.45
N ASP A 80 10.95 -6.60 11.32
CA ASP A 80 12.39 -6.38 11.48
C ASP A 80 13.16 -6.73 10.20
N MET A 81 12.66 -7.72 9.42
CA MET A 81 13.26 -8.06 8.12
C MET A 81 12.96 -7.00 7.07
N ILE A 82 11.78 -6.36 7.12
CA ILE A 82 11.38 -5.31 6.18
C ILE A 82 12.14 -4.01 6.45
N ASP A 83 12.38 -3.68 7.72
CA ASP A 83 13.08 -2.45 8.12
C ASP A 83 14.57 -2.46 7.70
N GLY A 84 15.20 -3.64 7.66
CA GLY A 84 16.55 -3.87 7.11
C GLY A 84 17.71 -3.72 8.09
#